data_AF-A0A971GEV2-F1
#
_entry.id   AF-A0A971GEV2-F1
#
_cell.length_a   1.000
_cell.length_b   1.000
_cell.length_c   1.000
_cell.angle_alpha   90.00
_cell.angle_beta   90.00
_cell.angle_gamma   90.00
#
_symmetry.space_group_name_H-M   'P 1'
#
loop_
_entity.id
_entity.type
_entity.pdbx_description
1 polymer ?
#
loop_
_entity_poly.entity_id
_entity_poly.type
_entity_poly.pdbx_seq_one_letter_code
_entity_poly.pdbx_strand_id
1 'polypeptide(L)' 'MGEFLTESQLCEWLKISRSTAVRWRKNGMPFTKVSKAIRYDKDKVQKWLDEKSQN' A
#
# COMPACT_ATOMS: atom_id res chain seq x y z
N MET A 1 -17.76 2.04 3.60
CA MET A 1 -17.19 2.57 2.35
C MET A 1 -15.87 1.89 2.11
N GLY A 2 -15.67 1.25 0.95
CA GLY A 2 -14.42 0.54 0.65
C GLY A 2 -13.30 1.55 0.38
N GLU A 3 -12.44 1.77 1.37
CA GLU A 3 -11.31 2.70 1.30
C GLU A 3 -10.17 2.10 0.48
N PHE A 4 -10.32 2.21 -0.84
CA PHE A 4 -9.28 1.89 -1.78
C PHE A 4 -8.41 3.13 -2.00
N LEU A 5 -7.20 3.10 -1.47
CA LEU A 5 -6.19 4.14 -1.62
C LEU A 5 -5.49 3.99 -2.97
N THR A 6 -5.14 5.11 -3.60
CA THR A 6 -4.17 5.10 -4.71
C THR A 6 -2.75 5.21 -4.15
N GLU A 7 -1.73 4.99 -4.98
CA GLU A 7 -0.32 5.09 -4.57
C GLU A 7 -0.02 6.46 -3.91
N SER A 8 -0.65 7.55 -4.40
CA SER A 8 -0.56 8.89 -3.81
C SER A 8 -1.23 8.98 -2.44
N GLN A 9 -2.49 8.54 -2.32
CA GLN A 9 -3.21 8.59 -1.03
C GLN A 9 -2.55 7.69 0.02
N LEU A 10 -1.97 6.57 -0.40
CA LEU A 10 -1.19 5.71 0.47
C LEU A 10 0.02 6.44 1.03
N CYS A 11 0.75 7.16 0.17
CA CYS A 11 1.92 7.95 0.54
C CYS A 11 1.54 9.04 1.56
N GLU A 12 0.42 9.73 1.32
CA GLU A 12 -0.11 10.75 2.23
C GLU A 12 -0.59 10.15 3.55
N TRP A 13 -1.30 9.02 3.50
CA TRP A 13 -1.85 8.37 4.69
C TRP A 13 -0.75 7.85 5.62
N LEU A 14 0.29 7.21 5.07
CA LEU A 14 1.41 6.69 5.84
C LEU A 14 2.49 7.75 6.13
N LYS A 15 2.34 8.98 5.59
CA LYS A 15 3.36 10.04 5.65
C LYS A 15 4.77 9.55 5.28
N ILE A 16 4.85 8.62 4.34
CA ILE A 16 6.13 8.07 3.87
C ILE A 16 6.59 8.79 2.61
N SER A 17 7.90 8.79 2.38
CA SER A 17 8.48 9.33 1.14
C SER A 17 8.20 8.40 -0.05
N ARG A 18 8.15 8.96 -1.26
CA ARG A 18 8.05 8.18 -2.52
C ARG A 18 9.08 7.04 -2.60
N SER A 19 10.28 7.27 -2.08
CA SER A 19 11.35 6.26 -2.01
C SER A 19 10.91 4.99 -1.27
N THR A 20 10.18 5.16 -0.18
CA THR A 20 9.63 4.07 0.63
C THR A 20 8.47 3.39 -0.11
N ALA A 21 7.58 4.15 -0.75
CA ALA A 21 6.50 3.59 -1.57
C ALA A 21 7.04 2.74 -2.75
N VAL A 22 8.08 3.21 -3.43
CA VAL A 22 8.76 2.47 -4.51
C VAL A 22 9.41 1.20 -3.96
N ARG A 23 10.03 1.26 -2.77
CA ARG A 23 10.61 0.09 -2.10
C ARG A 23 9.54 -0.93 -1.72
N TRP A 24 8.36 -0.49 -1.29
CA TRP A 24 7.23 -1.39 -1.03
C TRP A 24 6.68 -2.03 -2.29
N ARG A 25 6.56 -1.24 -3.38
CA ARG A 25 6.19 -1.77 -4.69
C ARG A 25 7.15 -2.86 -5.18
N LYS A 26 8.46 -2.68 -4.98
CA LYS A 26 9.47 -3.72 -5.26
C LYS A 26 9.37 -4.94 -4.34
N ASN A 27 8.95 -4.74 -3.09
CA ASN A 27 8.79 -5.82 -2.11
C ASN A 27 7.46 -6.60 -2.26
N GLY A 28 6.66 -6.35 -3.30
CA GLY A 28 5.41 -7.08 -3.53
C GLY A 28 4.26 -6.60 -2.63
N MET A 29 4.18 -5.29 -2.39
CA MET A 29 3.08 -4.67 -1.65
C MET A 29 1.71 -5.16 -2.14
N PRO A 30 0.79 -5.57 -1.24
CA PRO A 30 -0.50 -6.09 -1.64
C PRO A 30 -1.37 -4.96 -2.20
N PHE A 31 -1.58 -5.02 -3.52
CA PHE A 31 -2.56 -4.20 -4.22
C PHE A 31 -3.72 -5.09 -4.68
N THR A 32 -4.94 -4.62 -4.48
CA THR A 32 -6.15 -5.26 -4.99
C THR A 32 -6.38 -4.75 -6.41
N LYS A 33 -6.22 -5.62 -7.40
CA LYS A 33 -6.54 -5.29 -8.79
C LYS A 33 -7.98 -5.67 -9.08
N VAL A 34 -8.89 -4.70 -9.04
CA VAL A 34 -10.30 -4.92 -9.42
C VAL A 34 -10.43 -4.61 -10.91
N SER A 35 -10.49 -5.66 -11.72
CA SER A 35 -10.69 -5.70 -13.19
C SER A 35 -9.72 -4.85 -14.04
N LYS A 36 -9.71 -3.53 -13.86
CA LYS A 36 -8.88 -2.58 -14.62
C LYS A 36 -8.24 -1.49 -13.74
N ALA A 37 -8.59 -1.41 -12.46
CA ALA A 37 -8.05 -0.45 -11.51
C ALA A 37 -7.19 -1.17 -10.46
N ILE A 38 -5.96 -0.68 -10.28
CA ILE A 38 -5.11 -1.06 -9.15
C ILE A 38 -5.53 -0.17 -7.98
N ARG A 39 -5.97 -0.81 -6.89
CA ARG A 39 -6.47 -0.17 -5.69
C ARG A 39 -5.71 -0.74 -4.49
N TYR A 40 -5.21 0.11 -3.60
CA TYR A 40 -4.52 -0.30 -2.39
C TYR A 40 -5.54 -0.37 -1.26
N ASP A 41 -5.71 -1.55 -0.67
CA ASP A 41 -6.52 -1.69 0.53
C ASP A 41 -5.69 -1.27 1.74
N LYS A 42 -6.16 -0.24 2.46
CA LYS A 42 -5.53 0.24 3.69
C LYS A 42 -5.25 -0.89 4.69
N ASP A 43 -6.23 -1.78 4.85
CA ASP A 43 -6.17 -2.92 5.77
C ASP A 43 -5.08 -3.94 5.37
N LYS A 44 -5.03 -4.32 4.09
CA LYS A 44 -3.99 -5.23 3.58
C LYS A 44 -2.61 -4.60 3.64
N VAL A 45 -2.50 -3.30 3.34
CA VAL A 45 -1.23 -2.59 3.45
C VAL A 45 -0.77 -2.51 4.91
N GLN A 46 -1.68 -2.17 5.83
CA GLN A 46 -1.37 -2.13 7.26
C GLN A 46 -0.86 -3.48 7.74
N LYS A 47 -1.53 -4.57 7.36
CA LYS A 47 -1.15 -5.94 7.70
C LYS A 47 0.21 -6.33 7.11
N TRP A 48 0.47 -5.97 5.86
CA TRP A 48 1.77 -6.22 5.23
C TRP A 48 2.91 -5.40 5.85
N LEU A 49 2.63 -4.16 6.27
CA LEU A 49 3.59 -3.32 6.98
C LEU A 49 3.93 -3.89 8.36
N ASP A 50 2.92 -4.38 9.06
CA ASP A 50 3.08 -5.07 10.34
C ASP A 50 3.97 -6.32 10.19
N GLU A 51 3.68 -7.16 9.18
CA GLU A 51 4.52 -8.33 8.84
C GLU A 51 5.97 -7.95 8.47
N LYS A 52 6.17 -6.81 7.77
CA LYS A 52 7.51 -6.35 7.35
C LYS A 52 8.28 -5.63 8.45
N SER A 53 7.63 -5.05 9.44
CA SER A 53 8.30 -4.38 10.56
C SER A 53 8.80 -5.38 11.62
N GLN A 54 8.33 -6.62 11.59
CA GLN A 54 8.62 -7.62 12.62
C GLN A 54 9.78 -8.57 12.28
N ASN A 55 10.59 -8.28 11.25
CA ASN A 55 11.77 -9.07 10.85
C ASN A 55 13.00 -8.17 10.67
#